data_AF-A0A7X4WDV9-F1
#
_entry.id   AF-A0A7X4WDV9-F1
#
_cell.length_a   1.000
_cell.length_b   1.000
_cell.length_c   1.000
_cell.angle_alpha   90.00
_cell.angle_beta   90.00
_cell.angle_gamma   90.00
#
_symmetry.space_group_name_H-M   'P 1'
#
loop_
_entity.id
_entity.type
_entity.pdbx_description
1 polymer ?
#
loop_
_entity_poly.entity_id
_entity_poly.type
_entity_poly.pdbx_seq_one_letter_code
_entity_poly.pdbx_strand_id
1 'polypeptide(L)'
;LYTALERRTIDALEWVGPGLDLRMGFHKIAPYYYTGWHEPATELQFLVNKQSWDRLPADLQEILRVAMRLSAYDMYILNTHASAENWSTMKEEYPNIKVMNFPDEVMAAIRQANDELLEEQAKNDPLAKEILDSQAAYLEKAREWTLIADKAYLDSQAEQK
;
A
#
# COMPACT_ATOMS: atom_id res chain seq x y z
N LEU A 1 6.99 -16.36 4.47
CA LEU A 1 6.65 -16.13 3.05
C LEU A 1 7.61 -16.86 2.10
N TYR A 2 8.90 -16.52 2.04
CA TYR A 2 9.84 -17.15 1.08
C TYR A 2 9.79 -18.69 1.11
N THR A 3 9.96 -19.31 2.29
CA THR A 3 9.92 -20.78 2.42
C THR A 3 8.57 -21.39 2.03
N ALA A 4 7.46 -20.67 2.24
CA ALA A 4 6.13 -21.16 1.83
C ALA A 4 6.01 -21.15 0.30
N LEU A 5 6.53 -20.12 -0.37
CA LEU A 5 6.62 -20.06 -1.82
C LEU A 5 7.58 -21.14 -2.37
N GLU A 6 8.76 -21.30 -1.76
CA GLU A 6 9.78 -22.29 -2.15
C GLU A 6 9.25 -23.72 -2.07
N ARG A 7 8.49 -24.02 -1.01
CA ARG A 7 7.89 -25.34 -0.79
C ARG A 7 6.53 -25.51 -1.47
N ARG A 8 6.09 -24.53 -2.27
CA ARG A 8 4.79 -24.54 -2.96
C ARG A 8 3.60 -24.75 -2.02
N THR A 9 3.70 -24.21 -0.81
CA THR A 9 2.54 -24.07 0.09
C THR A 9 1.61 -22.96 -0.42
N ILE A 10 2.19 -21.96 -1.08
CA ILE A 10 1.49 -20.90 -1.81
C ILE A 10 2.12 -20.77 -3.19
N ASP A 11 1.32 -20.44 -4.20
CA ASP A 11 1.76 -20.29 -5.60
C ASP A 11 2.05 -18.84 -5.98
N ALA A 12 1.53 -17.89 -5.20
CA ALA A 12 1.76 -16.47 -5.35
C ALA A 12 1.73 -15.80 -3.97
N LEU A 13 2.29 -14.60 -3.89
CA LEU A 13 2.22 -13.75 -2.71
C LEU A 13 2.30 -12.29 -3.13
N GLU A 14 1.79 -11.43 -2.27
CA GLU A 14 2.11 -10.01 -2.22
C GLU A 14 2.86 -9.73 -0.90
N TRP A 15 3.53 -8.58 -0.80
CA TRP A 15 4.18 -8.18 0.44
C TRP A 15 4.20 -6.67 0.61
N VAL A 16 5.02 -5.93 -0.13
CA VAL A 16 5.01 -4.45 -0.08
C VAL A 16 5.34 -3.84 -1.44
N GLY A 17 6.46 -4.23 -2.02
CA GLY A 17 7.05 -3.52 -3.16
C GLY A 17 8.58 -3.56 -3.13
N PRO A 18 9.28 -2.93 -4.09
CA PRO A 18 10.74 -3.00 -4.18
C PRO A 18 11.47 -2.63 -2.89
N GLY A 19 10.92 -1.69 -2.09
CA GLY A 19 11.50 -1.26 -0.83
C GLY A 19 11.78 -2.38 0.16
N LEU A 20 11.01 -3.48 0.12
CA LEU A 20 11.19 -4.62 1.02
C LEU A 20 11.23 -6.00 0.33
N ASP A 21 10.68 -6.13 -0.88
CA ASP A 21 10.58 -7.43 -1.56
C ASP A 21 11.94 -7.97 -2.03
N LEU A 22 12.87 -7.07 -2.41
CA LEU A 22 14.20 -7.45 -2.89
C LEU A 22 14.95 -8.31 -1.86
N ARG A 23 15.05 -7.83 -0.62
CA ARG A 23 15.75 -8.53 0.48
C ARG A 23 15.06 -9.83 0.90
N MET A 24 13.78 -9.99 0.59
CA MET A 24 13.03 -11.22 0.85
C MET A 24 13.30 -12.30 -0.19
N GLY A 25 13.81 -11.94 -1.36
CA GLY A 25 14.31 -12.89 -2.36
C GLY A 25 13.24 -13.54 -3.24
N PHE A 26 11.98 -13.07 -3.22
CA PHE A 26 10.88 -13.73 -3.94
C PHE A 26 11.14 -13.91 -5.44
N HIS A 27 11.85 -12.97 -6.06
CA HIS A 27 12.28 -13.01 -7.47
C HIS A 27 13.11 -14.25 -7.85
N LYS A 28 13.71 -14.95 -6.87
CA LYS A 28 14.46 -16.20 -7.09
C LYS A 28 13.55 -17.38 -7.44
N ILE A 29 12.27 -17.30 -7.09
CA ILE A 29 11.28 -18.37 -7.26
C ILE A 29 10.14 -17.92 -8.19
N ALA A 30 9.64 -16.69 -8.02
CA ALA A 30 8.55 -16.13 -8.82
C ALA A 30 9.07 -15.04 -9.77
N PRO A 31 9.12 -15.28 -11.10
CA PRO A 31 9.66 -14.32 -12.05
C PRO A 31 8.67 -13.22 -12.45
N TYR A 32 7.37 -13.39 -12.20
CA TYR A 32 6.35 -12.41 -12.54
C TYR A 32 6.08 -11.48 -11.35
N TYR A 33 6.25 -10.18 -11.56
CA TYR A 33 6.00 -9.16 -10.56
C TYR A 33 4.87 -8.26 -11.03
N TYR A 34 3.66 -8.48 -10.50
CA TYR A 34 2.48 -7.72 -10.90
C TYR A 34 2.46 -6.34 -10.23
N THR A 35 1.99 -5.33 -10.96
CA THR A 35 1.68 -4.02 -10.39
C THR A 35 0.47 -4.08 -9.46
N GLY A 36 0.44 -3.19 -8.47
CA GLY A 36 -0.53 -3.22 -7.39
C GLY A 36 -1.89 -2.60 -7.74
N TRP A 37 -2.89 -2.97 -6.93
CA TRP A 37 -4.22 -2.37 -6.92
C TRP A 37 -4.87 -2.44 -5.52
N HIS A 38 -4.53 -3.47 -4.75
CA HIS A 38 -5.14 -3.82 -3.45
C HIS A 38 -4.68 -2.92 -2.31
N GLU A 39 -3.44 -2.44 -2.36
CA GLU A 39 -2.80 -1.69 -1.28
C GLU A 39 -2.15 -0.39 -1.80
N PRO A 40 -2.93 0.66 -2.10
CA PRO A 40 -2.41 1.89 -2.70
C PRO A 40 -1.62 2.77 -1.70
N ALA A 41 -1.83 2.59 -0.40
CA ALA A 41 -1.19 3.38 0.66
C ALA A 41 -1.33 2.66 2.02
N THR A 42 -0.65 1.55 2.21
CA THR A 42 -0.70 0.79 3.47
C THR A 42 -0.11 1.59 4.63
N GLU A 43 -0.96 2.04 5.54
CA GLU A 43 -0.57 2.72 6.77
C GLU A 43 -0.39 1.68 7.89
N LEU A 44 0.76 1.70 8.57
CA LEU A 44 0.97 0.86 9.74
C LEU A 44 0.29 1.46 10.98
N GLN A 45 0.17 0.67 12.05
CA GLN A 45 -0.53 1.10 13.25
C GLN A 45 0.34 1.02 14.49
N PHE A 46 0.35 2.12 15.27
CA PHE A 46 0.74 2.08 16.67
C PHE A 46 -0.50 1.83 17.54
N LEU A 47 -0.40 0.84 18.42
CA LEU A 47 -1.43 0.54 19.41
C LEU A 47 -0.88 0.80 20.81
N VAL A 48 -1.62 1.57 21.60
CA VAL A 48 -1.25 1.88 23.00
C VAL A 48 -2.33 1.35 23.92
N ASN A 49 -1.93 0.56 24.92
CA ASN A 49 -2.85 0.11 25.96
C ASN A 49 -3.45 1.32 26.70
N LYS A 50 -4.78 1.39 26.76
CA LYS A 50 -5.50 2.53 27.35
C LYS A 50 -5.10 2.84 28.79
N GLN A 51 -4.95 1.83 29.65
CA GLN A 51 -4.55 2.05 31.06
C GLN A 51 -3.14 2.61 31.18
N SER A 52 -2.25 2.27 30.24
CA SER A 52 -0.90 2.81 30.20
C SER A 52 -0.88 4.24 29.68
N TRP A 53 -1.68 4.53 28.66
CA TRP A 53 -1.89 5.89 28.16
C TRP A 53 -2.44 6.82 29.25
N ASP A 54 -3.50 6.40 29.95
CA ASP A 54 -4.18 7.20 30.97
C ASP A 54 -3.29 7.48 32.21
N ARG A 55 -2.20 6.72 32.40
CA ARG A 55 -1.19 6.94 33.45
C ARG A 55 -0.13 7.96 33.09
N LEU A 56 0.01 8.30 31.82
CA LEU A 56 0.97 9.31 31.38
C LEU A 56 0.46 10.73 31.75
N PRO A 57 1.31 11.60 32.30
CA PRO A 57 1.06 13.04 32.33
C PRO A 57 0.75 13.59 30.93
N ALA A 58 -0.02 14.68 30.86
CA ALA A 58 -0.52 15.23 29.60
C ALA A 58 0.59 15.65 28.62
N ASP A 59 1.71 16.17 29.12
CA ASP A 59 2.90 16.50 28.33
C ASP A 59 3.54 15.24 27.71
N LEU A 60 3.61 14.14 28.47
CA LEU A 60 4.15 12.87 27.95
C LEU A 60 3.19 12.18 26.98
N GLN A 61 1.88 12.30 27.17
CA GLN A 61 0.89 11.87 26.19
C GLN A 61 1.11 12.60 24.85
N GLU A 62 1.29 13.92 24.91
CA GLU A 62 1.51 14.73 23.73
C GLU A 62 2.84 14.40 23.03
N ILE A 63 3.93 14.25 23.79
CA ILE A 63 5.23 13.81 23.25
C ILE A 63 5.08 12.47 22.54
N LEU A 64 4.40 11.49 23.14
CA LEU A 64 4.20 10.18 22.53
C LEU A 64 3.37 10.28 21.24
N ARG A 65 2.28 11.06 21.26
CA ARG A 65 1.43 11.29 20.09
C ARG A 65 2.19 11.90 18.92
N VAL A 66 3.01 12.91 19.19
CA VAL A 66 3.83 13.61 18.18
C VAL A 66 4.92 12.69 17.65
N ALA A 67 5.61 11.94 18.53
CA ALA A 67 6.64 11.00 18.12
C ALA A 67 6.10 9.90 17.20
N MET A 68 4.93 9.32 17.52
CA MET A 68 4.28 8.32 16.66
C MET A 68 3.91 8.92 15.30
N ARG A 69 3.32 10.12 15.27
CA ARG A 69 2.98 10.82 14.03
C ARG A 69 4.21 11.08 13.16
N LEU A 70 5.28 11.61 13.74
CA LEU A 70 6.51 11.90 13.01
C LEU A 70 7.13 10.60 12.45
N SER A 71 7.19 9.55 13.26
CA SER A 71 7.74 8.25 12.84
C SER A 71 6.96 7.64 11.68
N ALA A 72 5.63 7.78 11.66
CA ALA A 72 4.80 7.32 10.55
C ALA A 72 5.11 8.07 9.24
N TYR A 73 5.24 9.40 9.30
CA TYR A 73 5.64 10.19 8.13
C TYR A 73 7.05 9.89 7.64
N ASP A 74 8.01 9.78 8.56
CA ASP A 74 9.40 9.42 8.21
C ASP A 74 9.48 8.04 7.56
N MET A 75 8.64 7.09 8.00
CA MET A 75 8.55 5.77 7.39
C MET A 75 8.06 5.84 5.93
N TYR A 76 7.08 6.67 5.61
CA TYR A 76 6.63 6.89 4.23
C TYR A 76 7.78 7.39 3.35
N ILE A 77 8.51 8.41 3.82
CA ILE A 77 9.67 8.98 3.12
C ILE A 77 10.76 7.94 2.90
N LEU A 78 11.08 7.17 3.96
CA LEU A 78 12.09 6.10 3.89
C LEU A 78 11.68 5.01 2.90
N ASN A 79 10.40 4.61 2.88
CA ASN A 79 9.91 3.59 1.96
C ASN A 79 9.93 4.07 0.50
N THR A 80 9.62 5.35 0.24
CA THR A 80 9.76 5.94 -1.10
C THR A 80 11.22 5.89 -1.57
N HIS A 81 12.17 6.29 -0.72
CA HIS A 81 13.60 6.21 -1.03
C HIS A 81 14.05 4.77 -1.29
N ALA A 82 13.75 3.84 -0.37
CA ALA A 82 14.15 2.44 -0.48
C ALA A 82 13.53 1.76 -1.72
N SER A 83 12.29 2.11 -2.07
CA SER A 83 11.64 1.57 -3.27
C SER A 83 12.32 2.03 -4.55
N ALA A 84 12.76 3.29 -4.62
CA ALA A 84 13.49 3.81 -5.77
C ALA A 84 14.86 3.12 -5.92
N GLU A 85 15.65 3.07 -4.85
CA GLU A 85 16.99 2.44 -4.85
C GLU A 85 16.90 0.95 -5.19
N ASN A 86 16.06 0.21 -4.48
CA ASN A 86 15.93 -1.23 -4.70
C ASN A 86 15.34 -1.55 -6.07
N TRP A 87 14.44 -0.72 -6.60
CA TRP A 87 13.96 -0.94 -7.97
C TRP A 87 15.07 -0.73 -9.01
N SER A 88 15.96 0.22 -8.79
CA SER A 88 17.16 0.39 -9.63
C SER A 88 18.02 -0.88 -9.60
N THR A 89 18.37 -1.37 -8.40
CA THR A 89 19.12 -2.63 -8.21
C THR A 89 18.40 -3.82 -8.81
N MET A 90 17.09 -3.93 -8.63
CA MET A 90 16.30 -5.06 -9.15
C MET A 90 16.38 -5.16 -10.67
N LYS A 91 16.31 -4.03 -11.38
CA LYS A 91 16.43 -4.00 -12.85
C LYS A 91 17.83 -4.36 -13.33
N GLU A 92 18.86 -3.92 -12.62
CA GLU A 92 20.26 -4.15 -13.00
C GLU A 92 20.68 -5.60 -12.73
N GLU A 93 20.42 -6.10 -11.52
CA GLU A 93 20.95 -7.39 -11.06
C GLU A 93 20.03 -8.58 -11.38
N TYR A 94 18.72 -8.35 -11.56
CA TYR A 94 17.73 -9.41 -11.74
C TYR A 94 16.90 -9.22 -13.03
N PRO A 95 17.54 -9.29 -14.22
CA PRO A 95 16.88 -9.05 -15.50
C PRO A 95 15.77 -10.07 -15.85
N ASN A 96 15.66 -11.16 -15.10
CA ASN A 96 14.61 -12.17 -15.26
C ASN A 96 13.26 -11.77 -14.67
N ILE A 97 13.20 -10.68 -13.88
CA ILE A 97 11.95 -10.15 -13.34
C ILE A 97 11.11 -9.58 -14.49
N LYS A 98 9.87 -10.06 -14.60
CA LYS A 98 8.89 -9.61 -15.60
C LYS A 98 7.82 -8.80 -14.91
N VAL A 99 7.85 -7.49 -15.10
CA VAL A 99 6.79 -6.60 -14.59
C VAL A 99 5.53 -6.81 -15.41
N MET A 100 4.42 -7.13 -14.74
CA MET A 100 3.15 -7.43 -15.38
C MET A 100 2.06 -6.49 -14.87
N ASN A 101 1.06 -6.22 -15.70
CA ASN A 101 -0.24 -5.69 -15.27
C ASN A 101 -1.27 -6.82 -15.40
N PHE A 102 -2.30 -6.82 -14.56
CA PHE A 102 -3.45 -7.68 -14.81
C PHE A 102 -4.17 -7.24 -16.10
N PRO A 103 -4.72 -8.17 -16.89
CA PRO A 103 -5.58 -7.83 -18.02
C PRO A 103 -6.79 -7.00 -17.58
N ASP A 104 -7.29 -6.14 -18.48
CA ASP A 104 -8.40 -5.23 -18.18
C ASP A 104 -9.66 -5.97 -17.71
N GLU A 105 -9.95 -7.14 -18.29
CA GLU A 105 -11.08 -8.00 -17.89
C GLU A 105 -10.95 -8.52 -16.45
N VAL A 106 -9.72 -8.83 -16.02
CA VAL A 106 -9.45 -9.25 -14.63
C VAL A 106 -9.59 -8.06 -13.69
N MET A 107 -9.08 -6.89 -14.07
CA MET A 107 -9.23 -5.67 -13.27
C MET A 107 -10.68 -5.22 -13.15
N ALA A 108 -11.48 -5.37 -14.21
CA ALA A 108 -12.91 -5.08 -14.18
C ALA A 108 -13.64 -6.03 -13.20
N ALA A 109 -13.35 -7.33 -13.26
CA ALA A 109 -13.92 -8.31 -12.35
C ALA A 109 -13.53 -8.05 -10.88
N ILE A 110 -12.26 -7.70 -10.62
CA ILE A 110 -11.78 -7.34 -9.27
C ILE A 110 -12.50 -6.11 -8.74
N ARG A 111 -12.65 -5.05 -9.55
CA ARG A 111 -13.36 -3.82 -9.15
C ARG A 111 -14.82 -4.12 -8.81
N GLN A 112 -15.51 -4.87 -9.67
CA GLN A 112 -16.88 -5.27 -9.41
C GLN A 112 -17.02 -6.06 -8.10
N ALA A 113 -16.17 -7.07 -7.90
CA ALA A 113 -16.20 -7.87 -6.67
C ALA A 113 -15.89 -7.04 -5.42
N ASN A 114 -14.97 -6.07 -5.51
CA ASN A 114 -14.69 -5.13 -4.43
C ASN A 114 -15.92 -4.28 -4.10
N ASP A 115 -16.56 -3.69 -5.10
CA ASP A 115 -17.71 -2.81 -4.90
C ASP A 115 -18.90 -3.57 -4.28
N GLU A 116 -19.18 -4.78 -4.78
CA GLU A 116 -20.20 -5.67 -4.23
C GLU A 116 -19.93 -6.01 -2.75
N LEU A 117 -18.68 -6.36 -2.41
CA LEU A 117 -18.30 -6.70 -1.04
C LEU A 117 -18.40 -5.49 -0.10
N LEU A 118 -17.94 -4.31 -0.53
CA LEU A 118 -18.04 -3.09 0.28
C LEU A 118 -19.51 -2.73 0.56
N GLU A 119 -20.38 -2.86 -0.45
CA GLU A 119 -21.81 -2.64 -0.29
C GLU A 119 -22.43 -3.65 0.69
N GLU A 120 -22.05 -4.93 0.61
CA GLU A 120 -22.49 -5.96 1.54
C GLU A 120 -22.06 -5.64 2.98
N GLN A 121 -20.78 -5.29 3.20
CA GLN A 121 -20.28 -4.96 4.54
C GLN A 121 -20.99 -3.73 5.12
N ALA A 122 -21.22 -2.70 4.31
CA ALA A 122 -21.96 -1.50 4.73
C ALA A 122 -23.42 -1.79 5.10
N LYS A 123 -24.06 -2.80 4.48
CA LYS A 123 -25.42 -3.22 4.85
C LYS A 123 -25.47 -3.95 6.20
N ASN A 124 -24.40 -4.68 6.53
CA ASN A 124 -24.38 -5.58 7.67
C ASN A 124 -23.88 -4.93 8.98
N ASP A 125 -23.13 -3.82 8.90
CA ASP A 125 -22.58 -3.14 10.09
C ASP A 125 -22.66 -1.61 9.94
N PRO A 126 -23.41 -0.91 10.84
CA PRO A 126 -23.48 0.55 10.84
C PRO A 126 -22.13 1.26 10.96
N LEU A 127 -21.18 0.70 11.72
CA LEU A 127 -19.84 1.27 11.85
C LEU A 127 -19.04 1.07 10.56
N ALA A 128 -19.15 -0.10 9.92
CA ALA A 128 -18.53 -0.32 8.61
C ALA A 128 -19.09 0.66 7.58
N LYS A 129 -20.41 0.89 7.58
CA LYS A 129 -21.04 1.88 6.72
C LYS A 129 -20.47 3.28 6.95
N GLU A 130 -20.38 3.73 8.21
CA GLU A 130 -19.83 5.04 8.54
C GLU A 130 -18.39 5.21 8.02
N ILE A 131 -17.54 4.19 8.24
CA ILE A 131 -16.15 4.19 7.79
C ILE A 131 -16.06 4.26 6.25
N LEU A 132 -16.82 3.41 5.55
CA LEU A 132 -16.80 3.33 4.09
C LEU A 132 -17.34 4.60 3.43
N ASP A 133 -18.46 5.15 3.94
CA ASP A 133 -19.03 6.41 3.45
C ASP A 133 -18.04 7.57 3.65
N SER A 134 -17.35 7.61 4.79
CA SER A 134 -16.33 8.63 5.08
C SER A 134 -15.15 8.54 4.11
N GLN A 135 -14.61 7.34 3.89
CA GLN A 135 -13.50 7.10 2.97
C GLN A 135 -13.88 7.47 1.53
N ALA A 136 -15.05 7.02 1.06
CA ALA A 136 -15.52 7.31 -0.30
C ALA A 136 -15.68 8.82 -0.53
N ALA A 137 -16.34 9.53 0.39
CA ALA A 137 -16.58 10.97 0.28
C ALA A 137 -15.28 11.80 0.31
N TYR A 138 -14.26 11.37 1.05
CA TYR A 138 -12.97 12.04 1.06
C TYR A 138 -12.13 11.71 -0.18
N LEU A 139 -12.12 10.43 -0.58
CA LEU A 139 -11.40 9.99 -1.78
C LEU A 139 -11.89 10.67 -3.04
N GLU A 140 -13.20 10.90 -3.19
CA GLU A 140 -13.77 11.66 -4.32
C GLU A 140 -13.08 13.03 -4.45
N LYS A 141 -13.05 13.83 -3.37
CA LYS A 141 -12.45 15.17 -3.36
C LYS A 141 -10.93 15.13 -3.55
N ALA A 142 -10.25 14.27 -2.81
CA ALA A 142 -8.80 14.18 -2.85
C ALA A 142 -8.32 13.69 -4.23
N ARG A 143 -9.05 12.75 -4.84
CA ARG A 143 -8.69 12.20 -6.16
C ARG A 143 -8.83 13.23 -7.26
N GLU A 144 -9.87 14.05 -7.25
CA GLU A 144 -10.02 15.13 -8.24
C GLU A 144 -8.79 16.05 -8.24
N TRP A 145 -8.31 16.44 -7.06
CA TRP A 145 -7.07 17.20 -6.93
C TRP A 145 -5.86 16.42 -7.47
N THR A 146 -5.64 15.18 -7.04
CA THR A 146 -4.51 14.36 -7.51
C THR A 146 -4.52 14.16 -9.03
N LEU A 147 -5.69 14.07 -9.65
CA LEU A 147 -5.84 13.90 -11.10
C LEU A 147 -5.40 15.15 -11.87
N ILE A 148 -5.84 16.34 -11.45
CA ILE A 148 -5.52 17.59 -12.15
C ILE A 148 -4.13 18.15 -11.80
N ALA A 149 -3.52 17.67 -10.72
CA ALA A 149 -2.20 18.07 -10.27
C ALA A 149 -1.15 17.00 -10.58
N ASP A 150 -0.89 16.09 -9.65
CA ASP A 150 0.20 15.11 -9.70
C ASP A 150 0.15 14.24 -10.96
N LYS A 151 -1.03 13.66 -11.28
CA LYS A 151 -1.16 12.81 -12.46
C LYS A 151 -0.91 13.60 -13.75
N ALA A 152 -1.54 14.76 -13.90
CA ALA A 152 -1.38 15.61 -15.09
C ALA A 152 0.09 16.02 -15.30
N TYR A 153 0.79 16.37 -14.21
CA TYR A 153 2.23 16.64 -14.27
C TYR A 153 3.01 15.41 -14.75
N LEU A 154 2.81 14.23 -14.15
CA LEU A 154 3.52 13.01 -14.52
C LEU A 154 3.26 12.59 -15.97
N ASP A 155 2.01 12.66 -16.44
CA ASP A 155 1.66 12.38 -17.84
C ASP A 155 2.40 13.33 -18.79
N SER A 156 2.42 14.64 -18.49
CA SER A 156 3.08 15.65 -19.32
C SER A 156 4.60 15.48 -19.43
N GLN A 157 5.23 14.86 -18.42
CA GLN A 157 6.66 14.55 -18.43
C GLN A 157 6.96 13.25 -19.18
N ALA A 158 6.05 12.27 -19.12
CA ALA A 158 6.21 11.01 -19.82
C ALA A 158 6.15 11.18 -21.34
N GLU A 159 5.29 12.07 -21.84
CA GLU A 159 5.17 12.39 -23.27
C GLU A 159 6.41 13.08 -23.87
N GLN A 160 7.31 13.61 -23.03
CA GLN A 160 8.54 14.29 -23.46
C GLN A 160 9.76 13.37 -23.59
N LYS A 161 9.65 12.10 -23.14
CA LYS A 161 10.72 11.09 -23.22
C LYS A 161 10.45 10.11 -24.35
#